data_AF-A0A3D3NIF5-F1
#
_entry.id   AF-A0A3D3NIF5-F1
#
_cell.length_a   1.000
_cell.length_b   1.000
_cell.length_c   1.000
_cell.angle_alpha   90.00
_cell.angle_beta   90.00
_cell.angle_gamma   90.00
#
_symmetry.space_group_name_H-M   'P 1'
#
loop_
_entity.id
_entity.type
_entity.pdbx_description
1 polymer ?
#
loop_
_entity_poly.entity_id
_entity_poly.type
_entity_poly.pdbx_seq_one_letter_code
_entity_poly.pdbx_strand_id
1 'polypeptide(L)' 'MNPVLGALEQLLALSEAMLTAARNSDWESLADHEAQRRALAETLPADLSSSLTPSTLTPARAIIESCRQCDAGVTL' A
#
# COMPACT_ATOMS: atom_id res chain seq x y z
N MET A 1 -18.10 -5.53 -2.14
CA MET A 1 -16.80 -4.88 -1.89
C MET A 1 -15.76 -5.65 -2.71
N ASN A 2 -14.93 -4.98 -3.52
CA ASN A 2 -13.92 -5.68 -4.33
C ASN A 2 -12.73 -6.05 -3.42
N PRO A 3 -12.37 -7.34 -3.27
CA PRO A 3 -11.31 -7.76 -2.36
C PRO A 3 -9.94 -7.18 -2.73
N VAL A 4 -9.65 -7.00 -4.03
CA VAL A 4 -8.42 -6.38 -4.51
C VAL A 4 -8.38 -4.91 -4.14
N LEU A 5 -9.50 -4.19 -4.28
CA LEU A 5 -9.56 -2.79 -3.87
C LEU A 5 -9.34 -2.64 -2.36
N GLY A 6 -9.94 -3.50 -1.55
CA GLY A 6 -9.71 -3.49 -0.09
C GLY A 6 -8.26 -3.80 0.30
N ALA A 7 -7.60 -4.71 -0.42
CA ALA A 7 -6.17 -4.97 -0.22
C ALA A 7 -5.29 -3.77 -0.66
N LEU A 8 -5.65 -3.04 -1.72
CA LEU A 8 -4.97 -1.80 -2.10
C LEU A 8 -5.14 -0.71 -1.02
N GLU A 9 -6.33 -0.55 -0.46
CA GLU A 9 -6.59 0.39 0.64
C GLU A 9 -5.73 0.07 1.88
N GLN A 10 -5.58 -1.22 2.22
CA GLN A 10 -4.70 -1.67 3.29
C GLN A 10 -3.21 -1.42 2.99
N LEU A 11 -2.77 -1.61 1.73
CA LEU A 11 -1.41 -1.26 1.33
C LEU A 11 -1.12 0.24 1.53
N LEU A 12 -2.08 1.11 1.21
CA LEU A 12 -1.93 2.55 1.44
C LEU A 12 -1.81 2.88 2.93
N ALA A 13 -2.68 2.31 3.75
CA ALA A 13 -2.62 2.51 5.21
C ALA A 13 -1.25 2.10 5.78
N LEU A 14 -0.67 0.99 5.29
CA LEU A 14 0.67 0.55 5.67
C LEU A 14 1.77 1.52 5.18
N SER A 15 1.69 2.00 3.95
CA SER A 15 2.63 3.00 3.43
C SER A 15 2.57 4.34 4.21
N GLU A 16 1.39 4.78 4.62
CA GLU A 16 1.23 5.97 5.49
C GLU A 16 1.80 5.75 6.90
N ALA A 17 1.60 4.56 7.47
CA ALA A 17 2.16 4.17 8.75
C ALA A 17 3.69 4.09 8.70
N MET A 18 4.26 3.53 7.63
CA MET A 18 5.71 3.52 7.37
C MET A 18 6.27 4.94 7.30
N LEU A 19 5.63 5.85 6.56
CA LEU A 19 6.05 7.25 6.48
C LEU A 19 6.03 7.95 7.85
N THR A 20 5.00 7.68 8.66
CA THR A 20 4.90 8.22 10.02
C THR A 20 5.99 7.67 10.93
N ALA A 21 6.25 6.37 10.88
CA ALA A 21 7.31 5.71 11.65
C ALA A 21 8.70 6.27 11.27
N ALA A 22 8.99 6.40 9.97
CA ALA A 22 10.24 6.99 9.48
C ALA A 22 10.43 8.43 9.98
N ARG A 23 9.39 9.27 9.91
CA ARG A 23 9.43 10.66 10.43
C ARG A 23 9.70 10.73 11.94
N ASN A 24 9.22 9.74 12.68
CA ASN A 24 9.43 9.64 14.12
C ASN A 24 10.72 8.91 14.49
N SER A 25 11.52 8.48 13.51
CA SER A 25 12.69 7.60 13.71
C SER A 25 12.37 6.29 14.44
N ASP A 26 11.13 5.81 14.31
CA ASP A 26 10.66 4.55 14.86
C ASP A 26 10.97 3.40 13.88
N TRP A 27 12.22 2.95 13.91
CA TRP A 27 12.73 1.95 12.97
C TRP A 27 12.15 0.55 13.19
N GLU A 28 11.73 0.24 14.41
CA GLU A 28 11.10 -1.05 14.75
C GLU A 28 9.72 -1.13 14.11
N SER A 29 8.86 -0.13 14.35
CA SER A 29 7.55 -0.07 13.70
C SER A 29 7.67 0.04 12.18
N LEU A 30 8.68 0.73 11.66
CA LEU A 30 8.91 0.80 10.20
C LEU A 30 9.15 -0.60 9.61
N ALA A 31 9.99 -1.41 10.24
CA ALA A 31 10.30 -2.77 9.78
C ALA A 31 9.06 -3.69 9.87
N ASP A 32 8.28 -3.58 10.95
CA ASP A 32 7.05 -4.35 11.14
C ASP A 32 5.99 -4.00 10.09
N HIS A 33 5.81 -2.70 9.78
CA HIS A 33 4.89 -2.27 8.73
C HIS A 33 5.38 -2.71 7.34
N GLU A 34 6.68 -2.67 7.07
CA GLU A 34 7.24 -3.16 5.81
C GLU A 34 6.99 -4.66 5.62
N ALA A 35 7.17 -5.47 6.67
CA ALA A 35 6.90 -6.90 6.65
C ALA A 35 5.42 -7.20 6.37
N GLN A 36 4.50 -6.49 7.03
CA GLN A 36 3.06 -6.61 6.78
C GLN A 36 2.69 -6.21 5.35
N ARG A 37 3.28 -5.13 4.85
CA ARG A 37 3.05 -4.65 3.47
C ARG A 37 3.50 -5.67 2.45
N ARG A 38 4.66 -6.31 2.66
CA ARG A 38 5.19 -7.36 1.79
C ARG A 38 4.30 -8.59 1.79
N ALA A 39 3.88 -9.07 2.96
CA ALA A 39 2.97 -10.20 3.09
C ALA A 39 1.63 -9.94 2.38
N LEU A 40 1.07 -8.73 2.52
CA LEU A 40 -0.16 -8.34 1.83
C LEU A 40 0.03 -8.29 0.31
N ALA A 41 1.15 -7.74 -0.17
CA ALA A 41 1.47 -7.68 -1.59
C ALA A 41 1.57 -9.08 -2.24
N GLU A 42 2.06 -10.09 -1.50
CA GLU A 42 2.09 -11.48 -1.95
C GLU A 42 0.71 -12.12 -2.10
N THR A 43 -0.32 -11.58 -1.42
CA THR A 43 -1.71 -12.06 -1.57
C THR A 43 -2.42 -11.46 -2.79
N LEU A 44 -1.87 -10.40 -3.38
CA LEU A 44 -2.48 -9.74 -4.53
C LEU A 44 -2.26 -10.55 -5.81
N PRO A 45 -3.24 -10.55 -6.73
CA PRO A 45 -3.06 -11.18 -8.03
C PRO A 45 -2.01 -10.42 -8.85
N ALA A 46 -1.19 -11.17 -9.60
CA ALA A 46 -0.19 -10.60 -10.49
C ALA A 46 -0.77 -9.63 -11.54
N ASP A 47 -2.01 -9.88 -11.97
CA ASP A 47 -2.76 -8.98 -12.83
C ASP A 47 -3.96 -8.38 -12.09
N LEU A 48 -3.75 -7.20 -11.51
CA LEU A 48 -4.79 -6.43 -10.82
C LEU A 48 -5.92 -6.01 -11.77
N SER A 49 -5.62 -5.78 -13.06
CA SER A 49 -6.61 -5.30 -14.03
C SER A 49 -7.67 -6.35 -14.34
N SER A 50 -7.31 -7.63 -14.26
CA SER A 50 -8.24 -8.75 -14.40
C SER A 50 -9.27 -8.85 -13.27
N SER A 51 -8.96 -8.29 -12.10
CA SER A 51 -9.75 -8.39 -10.88
C SER A 51 -10.48 -7.10 -10.50
N LEU A 52 -10.19 -5.99 -11.20
CA LEU A 52 -10.82 -4.69 -10.98
C LEU A 52 -11.94 -4.45 -12.00
N THR A 53 -13.07 -3.95 -11.54
CA THR A 53 -14.14 -3.47 -12.42
C THR A 53 -13.82 -2.05 -12.92
N PRO A 54 -14.41 -1.60 -14.04
CA PRO A 54 -14.18 -0.24 -14.55
C PRO A 54 -14.43 0.87 -13.52
N SER A 55 -15.43 0.69 -12.64
CA SER A 55 -15.74 1.60 -11.54
C SER A 55 -14.68 1.65 -10.44
N THR A 56 -13.84 0.63 -10.31
CA THR A 56 -12.78 0.51 -9.28
C THR A 56 -11.38 0.82 -9.81
N LEU A 57 -11.20 0.96 -11.13
CA LEU A 57 -9.90 1.27 -11.74
C LEU A 57 -9.37 2.65 -11.32
N THR A 58 -10.21 3.68 -11.36
CA THR A 58 -9.80 5.04 -10.98
C THR A 58 -9.39 5.12 -9.50
N PRO A 59 -10.20 4.61 -8.55
CA PRO A 59 -9.77 4.51 -7.14
C PRO A 59 -8.49 3.70 -6.95
N ALA A 60 -8.38 2.52 -7.56
CA ALA A 60 -7.19 1.67 -7.45
C ALA A 60 -5.93 2.40 -7.94
N ARG A 61 -6.01 3.13 -9.05
CA ARG A 61 -4.89 3.91 -9.57
C ARG A 61 -4.50 5.03 -8.61
N ALA A 62 -5.46 5.78 -8.08
CA ALA A 62 -5.20 6.83 -7.11
C ALA A 62 -4.50 6.29 -5.86
N ILE A 63 -4.96 5.14 -5.34
CA ILE A 63 -4.35 4.47 -4.19
C ILE A 63 -2.89 4.08 -4.49
N ILE A 64 -2.62 3.45 -5.64
CA ILE A 64 -1.27 3.06 -6.03
C ILE A 64 -0.35 4.28 -6.16
N GLU A 65 -0.85 5.39 -6.73
CA GLU A 65 -0.11 6.64 -6.83
C GLU A 65 0.21 7.22 -5.44
N SER A 66 -0.75 7.20 -4.50
CA SER A 66 -0.53 7.62 -3.12
C SER A 66 0.50 6.75 -2.39
N CYS A 67 0.47 5.42 -2.55
CA CYS A 67 1.50 4.54 -1.98
C CYS A 67 2.91 4.95 -2.46
N ARG A 68 3.06 5.23 -3.77
CA ARG A 68 4.36 5.64 -4.35
C ARG A 68 4.85 6.98 -3.80
N GLN A 69 3.93 7.91 -3.50
CA GLN A 69 4.28 9.18 -2.86
C GLN A 69 4.75 8.98 -1.42
N CYS A 70 4.09 8.11 -0.65
CA CYS A 70 4.53 7.76 0.69
C CYS A 70 5.92 7.11 0.68
N ASP A 71 6.13 6.14 -0.21
CA ASP A 71 7.41 5.42 -0.33
C ASP A 71 8.56 6.37 -0.68
N ALA A 72 8.34 7.35 -1.57
CA ALA A 72 9.32 8.40 -1.88
C ALA A 72 9.65 9.31 -0.69
N GLY A 73 8.76 9.40 0.31
CA GLY A 73 9.00 10.13 1.55
C GLY A 73 9.69 9.32 2.64
N VAL A 74 9.78 7.99 2.50
CA VAL A 74 10.46 7.08 3.44
C VAL A 74 11.96 6.94 3.11
N THR A 75 12.35 7.11 1.85
CA THR A 75 13.77 7.09 1.43
C THR A 75 14.51 8.30 2.03
N LEU A 76 15.37 8.03 3.02
CA LEU A 76 16.31 8.97 3.64
C LEU A 76 17.48 9.32 2.72
#